data_AF-A0A2H9TEY0-F1
#
_entry.id   AF-A0A2H9TEY0-F1
#
_cell.length_a   1.000
_cell.length_b   1.000
_cell.length_c   1.000
_cell.angle_alpha   90.00
_cell.angle_beta   90.00
_cell.angle_gamma   90.00
#
_symmetry.space_group_name_H-M   'P 1'
#
loop_
_entity.id
_entity.type
_entity.pdbx_description
1 polymer ?
#
loop_
_entity_poly.entity_id
_entity_poly.type
_entity_poly.pdbx_seq_one_letter_code
_entity_poly.pdbx_strand_id
1 'polypeptide(L)'
;MENKENYSPKEIAEYTKIIWNLRNEWYKLGNSDKSFGVFKNHAIELHRIIREYHTKIPENIRNEIGLNTSKIEKICEKIIFSGINQIVTNDFSI
;
A
#
# COMPACT_ATOMS: atom_id res chain seq x y z
N MET A 1 26.96 4.96 20.90
CA MET A 1 27.10 5.16 19.45
C MET A 1 26.01 4.34 18.80
N GLU A 2 24.97 4.98 18.26
CA GLU A 2 23.91 4.29 17.52
C GLU A 2 24.53 3.68 16.26
N ASN A 3 24.41 2.35 16.13
CA ASN A 3 24.73 1.67 14.89
C ASN A 3 23.74 2.16 13.83
N LYS A 4 24.18 3.06 12.94
CA LYS A 4 23.49 3.24 11.66
C LYS A 4 23.56 1.89 10.95
N GLU A 5 22.42 1.22 10.79
CA GLU A 5 22.35 -0.01 10.03
C GLU A 5 22.89 0.27 8.62
N ASN A 6 24.05 -0.33 8.30
CA ASN A 6 24.65 -0.21 6.98
C ASN A 6 24.02 -1.25 6.06
N TYR A 7 23.00 -0.85 5.31
CA TYR A 7 22.36 -1.70 4.30
C TYR A 7 23.27 -1.89 3.09
N SER A 8 23.22 -3.08 2.49
CA SER A 8 23.86 -3.31 1.20
C SER A 8 23.15 -2.51 0.10
N PRO A 9 23.87 -2.13 -0.99
CA PRO A 9 23.25 -1.48 -2.14
C PRO A 9 22.08 -2.28 -2.73
N LYS A 10 22.11 -3.62 -2.62
CA LYS A 10 21.04 -4.50 -3.07
C LYS A 10 19.76 -4.32 -2.23
N GLU A 11 19.88 -4.29 -0.91
CA GLU A 11 18.74 -4.07 -0.01
C GLU A 11 18.11 -2.70 -0.23
N ILE A 12 18.94 -1.65 -0.39
CA ILE A 12 18.47 -0.30 -0.71
C ILE A 12 17.68 -0.28 -2.02
N ALA A 13 18.18 -0.97 -3.06
CA ALA A 13 17.51 -1.07 -4.35
C ALA A 13 16.16 -1.81 -4.25
N GLU A 14 16.10 -2.90 -3.47
CA GLU A 14 14.87 -3.65 -3.22
C GLU A 14 13.83 -2.80 -2.47
N TYR A 15 14.23 -2.08 -1.42
CA TYR A 15 13.34 -1.19 -0.66
C TYR A 15 12.81 -0.07 -1.54
N THR A 16 13.69 0.56 -2.33
CA THR A 16 13.30 1.62 -3.28
C THR A 16 12.24 1.12 -4.27
N LYS A 17 12.40 -0.10 -4.78
CA LYS A 17 11.43 -0.72 -5.70
C LYS A 17 10.07 -0.95 -5.04
N ILE A 18 10.04 -1.48 -3.82
CA ILE A 18 8.80 -1.72 -3.09
C ILE A 18 8.07 -0.39 -2.82
N ILE A 19 8.79 0.63 -2.37
CA ILE A 19 8.24 1.97 -2.11
C ILE A 19 7.68 2.59 -3.40
N TRP A 20 8.39 2.43 -4.53
CA TRP A 20 7.93 2.91 -5.83
C TRP A 20 6.64 2.21 -6.27
N ASN A 21 6.58 0.88 -6.18
CA ASN A 21 5.38 0.12 -6.51
C ASN A 21 4.19 0.52 -5.63
N LEU A 22 4.43 0.71 -4.33
CA LEU A 22 3.41 1.13 -3.38
C LEU A 22 2.80 2.49 -3.76
N ARG A 23 3.65 3.48 -4.08
CA ARG A 23 3.19 4.81 -4.53
C ARG A 23 2.41 4.73 -5.85
N ASN A 24 2.87 3.90 -6.79
CA ASN A 24 2.22 3.77 -8.10
C ASN A 24 0.85 3.10 -8.02
N GLU A 25 0.71 2.01 -7.27
CA GLU A 25 -0.59 1.37 -7.09
C GLU A 25 -1.55 2.26 -6.30
N TRP A 26 -1.04 3.10 -5.41
CA TRP A 26 -1.85 4.14 -4.78
C TRP A 26 -2.45 5.10 -5.79
N TYR A 27 -1.60 5.61 -6.67
CA TYR A 27 -2.03 6.52 -7.72
C TYR A 27 -3.07 5.85 -8.63
N LYS A 28 -2.89 4.56 -8.98
CA LYS A 28 -3.86 3.83 -9.79
C LYS A 28 -5.20 3.64 -9.09
N LEU A 29 -5.21 3.28 -7.80
CA LEU A 29 -6.44 3.16 -7.02
C LEU A 29 -7.20 4.51 -6.93
N GLY A 30 -6.48 5.62 -6.82
CA GLY A 30 -7.09 6.96 -6.85
C GLY A 30 -7.65 7.37 -8.22
N ASN A 31 -7.14 6.78 -9.31
CA ASN A 31 -7.52 7.10 -10.70
C ASN A 31 -8.34 6.00 -11.40
N SER A 32 -8.72 4.95 -10.69
CA SER A 32 -9.41 3.82 -11.31
C SER A 32 -10.81 4.19 -11.78
N ASP A 33 -11.23 3.58 -12.89
CA ASP A 33 -12.60 3.66 -13.39
C ASP A 33 -13.63 3.27 -12.31
N LYS A 34 -14.84 3.85 -12.35
CA LYS A 34 -15.92 3.54 -11.40
C LYS A 34 -16.40 2.08 -11.48
N SER A 35 -15.94 1.30 -12.46
CA SER A 35 -16.11 -0.15 -12.52
C SER A 35 -15.52 -0.81 -11.28
N PHE A 36 -16.40 -1.40 -10.49
CA PHE A 36 -16.08 -2.14 -9.27
C PHE A 36 -14.97 -3.18 -9.48
N GLY A 37 -14.92 -3.84 -10.64
CA GLY A 37 -13.88 -4.84 -10.95
C GLY A 37 -12.48 -4.25 -11.06
N VAL A 38 -12.32 -3.11 -11.73
CA VAL A 38 -11.03 -2.41 -11.86
C VAL A 38 -10.59 -1.86 -10.52
N PHE A 39 -11.50 -1.21 -9.80
CA PHE A 39 -11.27 -0.70 -8.45
C PHE A 39 -10.81 -1.80 -7.48
N LYS A 40 -11.51 -2.95 -7.48
CA LYS A 40 -11.17 -4.10 -6.64
C LYS A 40 -9.82 -4.70 -6.99
N ASN A 41 -9.46 -4.80 -8.27
CA ASN A 41 -8.16 -5.32 -8.70
C ASN A 41 -7.00 -4.45 -8.20
N HIS A 42 -7.11 -3.13 -8.28
CA HIS A 42 -6.10 -2.22 -7.74
C HIS A 42 -6.02 -2.32 -6.21
N ALA A 43 -7.15 -2.45 -5.51
CA ALA A 43 -7.16 -2.64 -4.07
C ALA A 43 -6.44 -3.93 -3.64
N ILE A 44 -6.63 -5.04 -4.37
CA ILE A 44 -5.93 -6.32 -4.13
C ILE A 44 -4.43 -6.16 -4.31
N GLU A 45 -3.98 -5.55 -5.40
CA GLU A 45 -2.55 -5.41 -5.69
C GLU A 45 -1.87 -4.47 -4.68
N LEU A 46 -2.52 -3.36 -4.34
CA LEU A 46 -2.04 -2.43 -3.33
C LEU A 46 -1.90 -3.11 -1.95
N HIS A 47 -2.90 -3.92 -1.55
CA HIS A 47 -2.84 -4.70 -0.31
C HIS A 47 -1.65 -5.66 -0.31
N ARG A 48 -1.40 -6.37 -1.42
CA ARG A 48 -0.24 -7.26 -1.56
C ARG A 48 1.09 -6.53 -1.36
N ILE A 49 1.24 -5.35 -1.95
CA ILE A 49 2.47 -4.55 -1.82
C ILE A 49 2.63 -4.00 -0.40
N ILE A 50 1.54 -3.60 0.28
CA ILE A 50 1.60 -3.17 1.69
C ILE A 50 2.12 -4.32 2.59
N ARG A 51 1.66 -5.55 2.36
CA ARG A 51 2.16 -6.72 3.09
C ARG A 51 3.64 -6.97 2.82
N GLU A 52 4.08 -6.82 1.57
CA GLU A 52 5.50 -6.92 1.22
C GLU A 52 6.33 -5.81 1.89
N TYR A 53 5.83 -4.58 1.91
CA TYR A 53 6.42 -3.43 2.59
C TYR A 53 6.60 -3.69 4.10
N HIS A 54 5.60 -4.24 4.79
CA HIS A 54 5.71 -4.58 6.21
C HIS A 54 6.62 -5.76 6.51
N THR A 55 6.72 -6.72 5.59
CA THR A 55 7.51 -7.95 5.79
C THR A 55 8.98 -7.73 5.47
N LYS A 56 9.28 -6.95 4.41
CA LYS A 56 10.65 -6.79 3.90
C LYS A 56 11.33 -5.53 4.42
N ILE A 57 10.60 -4.49 4.79
CA ILE A 57 11.18 -3.24 5.28
C ILE A 57 11.07 -3.18 6.81
N PRO A 58 12.20 -3.17 7.54
CA PRO A 58 12.24 -3.05 8.99
C PRO A 58 11.48 -1.83 9.51
N GLU A 59 10.92 -1.95 10.72
CA GLU A 59 10.09 -0.89 11.32
C GLU A 59 10.83 0.44 11.50
N ASN A 60 12.10 0.42 11.91
CA ASN A 60 12.94 1.62 12.00
C ASN A 60 13.01 2.37 10.66
N ILE A 61 13.16 1.65 9.55
CA ILE A 61 13.21 2.26 8.21
C ILE A 61 11.84 2.74 7.76
N ARG A 62 10.77 1.99 8.05
CA ARG A 62 9.40 2.46 7.80
C ARG A 62 9.12 3.77 8.54
N ASN A 63 9.61 3.89 9.78
CA ASN A 63 9.50 5.09 10.60
C ASN A 63 10.33 6.26 10.03
N GLU A 64 11.56 6.02 9.59
CA GLU A 64 12.40 7.04 8.93
C GLU A 64 11.76 7.58 7.64
N ILE A 65 11.14 6.71 6.85
CA ILE A 65 10.47 7.10 5.59
C ILE A 65 9.14 7.84 5.85
N GLY A 66 8.54 7.69 7.05
CA GLY A 66 7.30 8.36 7.43
C GLY A 66 6.07 7.92 6.62
N LEU A 67 6.12 6.76 5.96
CA LEU A 67 5.03 6.28 5.10
C LEU A 67 4.03 5.45 5.92
N ASN A 68 2.92 6.08 6.32
CA ASN A 68 1.84 5.37 7.02
C ASN A 68 0.88 4.69 6.03
N THR A 69 0.87 3.35 6.02
CA THR A 69 -0.01 2.55 5.16
C THR A 69 -1.27 2.02 5.87
N SER A 70 -1.41 2.19 7.19
CA SER A 70 -2.44 1.50 8.00
C SER A 70 -3.88 1.86 7.57
N LYS A 71 -4.14 3.15 7.29
CA LYS A 71 -5.47 3.58 6.81
C LYS A 71 -5.82 2.95 5.47
N ILE A 72 -4.83 2.81 4.60
CA ILE A 72 -5.03 2.28 3.25
C ILE A 72 -5.15 0.78 3.28
N GLU A 73 -4.38 0.07 4.09
CA GLU A 73 -4.56 -1.36 4.30
C GLU A 73 -6.02 -1.67 4.68
N LYS A 74 -6.58 -0.91 5.64
CA LYS A 74 -7.99 -1.02 6.03
C LYS A 74 -8.98 -0.72 4.88
N ILE A 75 -8.68 0.27 4.04
CA ILE A 75 -9.52 0.58 2.86
C ILE A 75 -9.46 -0.60 1.87
N CYS A 76 -8.27 -1.11 1.57
CA CYS A 76 -8.11 -2.27 0.70
C CYS A 76 -8.84 -3.49 1.25
N GLU A 77 -8.69 -3.82 2.53
CA GLU A 77 -9.42 -4.91 3.18
C GLU A 77 -10.93 -4.73 3.03
N LYS A 78 -11.46 -3.54 3.32
CA LYS A 78 -12.88 -3.24 3.11
C LYS A 78 -13.30 -3.53 1.68
N ILE A 79 -12.56 -3.07 0.67
CA ILE A 79 -12.89 -3.27 -0.75
C ILE A 79 -12.82 -4.74 -1.17
N ILE A 80 -11.82 -5.47 -0.67
CA ILE A 80 -11.57 -6.88 -1.00
C ILE A 80 -12.68 -7.75 -0.41
N PHE A 81 -13.02 -7.51 0.86
CA PHE A 81 -13.92 -8.33 1.67
C PHE A 81 -15.37 -7.86 1.69
N SER A 82 -15.67 -6.63 1.26
CA SER A 82 -17.05 -6.23 1.00
C SER A 82 -17.59 -7.07 -0.15
N GLY A 83 -18.69 -7.79 0.09
CA GLY A 83 -19.50 -8.34 -0.99
C GLY A 83 -19.98 -7.22 -1.91
N ILE A 84 -20.31 -7.57 -3.15
CA ILE A 84 -20.73 -6.67 -4.26
C ILE A 84 -21.81 -5.63 -3.84
N ASN A 85 -22.53 -5.86 -2.73
CA ASN A 85 -23.66 -5.05 -2.27
C ASN A 85 -23.37 -4.03 -1.14
N GLN A 86 -22.12 -3.77 -0.73
CA GLN A 86 -21.85 -2.84 0.40
C GLN A 86 -20.96 -1.62 0.11
N ILE A 87 -20.33 -1.49 -1.07
CA ILE A 87 -19.50 -0.30 -1.38
C ILE A 87 -20.31 0.86 -2.00
N VAL A 88 -21.51 0.58 -2.52
CA VAL A 88 -22.36 1.65 -3.06
C VAL A 88 -23.11 2.28 -1.89
N THR A 89 -22.84 3.56 -1.64
CA THR A 89 -23.41 4.44 -0.60
C THR A 89 -22.63 4.47 0.73
N ASN A 90 -21.61 5.34 0.81
CA ASN A 90 -21.60 6.50 1.74
C ASN A 90 -20.23 7.16 2.02
N ASP A 91 -19.09 6.63 1.57
CA ASP A 91 -17.79 7.12 2.07
C ASP A 91 -16.87 7.83 1.05
N PHE A 92 -17.37 8.24 -0.12
CA PHE A 92 -16.57 9.01 -1.11
C PHE A 92 -16.97 10.49 -1.21
N SER A 93 -17.30 11.13 -0.08
CA SER A 93 -17.40 12.59 0.00
C SER A 93 -16.12 13.14 0.63
N ILE A 94 -15.16 13.50 -0.22
CA ILE A 94 -14.08 14.46 0.09
C ILE A 94 -14.16 15.55 -0.96
#